data_AF-A0A8C5TGT4-F1
#
_entry.id   AF-A0A8C5TGT4-F1
#
_cell.length_a   1.000
_cell.length_b   1.000
_cell.length_c   1.000
_cell.angle_alpha   90.00
_cell.angle_beta   90.00
_cell.angle_gamma   90.00
#
_symmetry.space_group_name_H-M   'P 1'
#
loop_
_entity.id
_entity.type
_entity.pdbx_description
1 polymer ?
#
loop_
_entity_poly.entity_id
_entity_poly.type
_entity_poly.pdbx_seq_one_letter_code
_entity_poly.pdbx_strand_id
1 'polypeptide(L)'
;MFGNWVDVANDLLRSCRINQQIKHLSECGADVFVHLYESILEEKVPDFIATPRSQEDDAHNVQAVIDSLALDFLQVSLSHITGENIVKGDKESIKNLLEIFDGLLEYLTEVSEASSQIGAKMYLEHRALIH
;
A
#
# COMPACT_ATOMS: atom_id res chain seq x y z
N MET A 1 13.91 -15.78 -0.81
CA MET A 1 15.04 -15.01 -0.27
C MET A 1 14.41 -14.03 0.71
N PHE A 2 14.42 -14.30 2.02
CA PHE A 2 13.74 -13.41 2.98
C PHE A 2 14.61 -12.18 3.19
N GLY A 3 14.32 -11.12 2.44
CA GLY A 3 14.89 -9.79 2.67
C GLY A 3 14.53 -9.29 4.06
N ASN A 4 15.34 -8.37 4.56
CA ASN A 4 15.04 -7.68 5.80
C ASN A 4 13.78 -6.83 5.61
N TRP A 5 12.73 -7.10 6.39
CA TRP A 5 11.42 -6.44 6.27
C TRP A 5 11.47 -4.93 6.53
N VAL A 6 12.50 -4.43 7.21
CA VAL A 6 12.75 -3.00 7.33
C VAL A 6 13.12 -2.39 5.97
N ASP A 7 13.85 -3.13 5.13
CA ASP A 7 14.22 -2.66 3.79
C ASP A 7 12.98 -2.63 2.89
N VAL A 8 12.14 -3.68 2.93
CA VAL A 8 10.84 -3.71 2.23
C VAL A 8 9.97 -2.52 2.61
N ALA A 9 9.81 -2.24 3.91
CA ALA A 9 9.04 -1.09 4.37
C ALA A 9 9.61 0.24 3.85
N ASN A 10 10.93 0.41 3.90
CA ASN A 10 11.57 1.63 3.41
C ASN A 10 11.50 1.79 1.89
N ASP A 11 11.56 0.69 1.14
CA ASP A 11 11.47 0.73 -0.32
C ASP A 11 10.04 1.08 -0.77
N LEU A 12 9.01 0.53 -0.11
CA LEU A 12 7.62 0.95 -0.29
C LEU A 12 7.44 2.46 -0.04
N LEU A 13 7.92 2.95 1.11
CA LEU A 13 7.83 4.38 1.46
C LEU A 13 8.52 5.28 0.43
N ARG A 14 9.70 4.89 -0.05
CA ARG A 14 10.44 5.63 -1.08
C ARG A 14 9.71 5.64 -2.42
N SER A 15 9.20 4.50 -2.86
CA SER A 15 8.43 4.39 -4.11
C SER A 15 7.17 5.26 -4.06
N CYS A 16 6.56 5.38 -2.88
CA CYS A 16 5.42 6.26 -2.61
C CYS A 16 5.80 7.72 -2.33
N ARG A 17 7.10 8.08 -2.36
CA ARG A 17 7.62 9.42 -2.03
C ARG A 17 7.26 9.91 -0.62
N ILE A 18 7.09 8.99 0.31
CA ILE A 18 6.85 9.27 1.72
C ILE A 18 8.20 9.46 2.42
N ASN A 19 8.44 10.65 2.96
CA ASN A 19 9.70 11.02 3.61
C ASN A 19 9.78 10.49 5.06
N GLN A 20 9.67 9.18 5.23
CA GLN A 20 9.79 8.48 6.51
C GLN A 20 10.81 7.35 6.37
N GLN A 21 11.65 7.16 7.39
CA GLN A 21 12.62 6.07 7.42
C GLN A 21 12.36 5.19 8.63
N ILE A 22 12.07 3.92 8.37
CA ILE A 22 11.82 2.90 9.38
C ILE A 22 13.16 2.28 9.79
N LYS A 23 13.40 2.19 11.10
CA LYS A 23 14.55 1.50 11.71
C LYS A 23 14.13 0.19 12.36
N HIS A 24 12.91 0.14 12.86
CA HIS A 24 12.32 -1.04 13.49
C HIS A 24 10.95 -1.31 12.90
N LEU A 25 10.67 -2.57 12.60
CA LEU A 25 9.39 -2.96 11.99
C LEU A 25 8.17 -2.52 12.82
N SER A 26 8.30 -2.44 14.15
CA SER A 26 7.25 -1.94 15.05
C SER A 26 6.94 -0.45 14.89
N GLU A 27 7.73 0.31 14.11
CA GLU A 27 7.44 1.70 13.75
C GLU A 27 6.43 1.78 12.59
N CYS A 28 6.08 0.66 11.94
CA CYS A 28 5.00 0.60 10.96
C CYS A 28 3.64 0.61 11.68
N GLY A 29 3.16 1.81 12.01
CA GLY A 29 1.87 2.06 12.64
C GLY A 29 0.80 2.52 11.65
N ALA A 30 -0.26 3.12 12.20
CA ALA A 30 -1.40 3.61 11.42
C ALA A 30 -1.00 4.66 10.37
N ASP A 31 -0.11 5.57 10.74
CA ASP A 31 0.43 6.59 9.82
C ASP A 31 1.04 5.94 8.57
N VAL A 32 1.90 4.93 8.73
CA VAL A 32 2.58 4.28 7.60
C VAL A 32 1.56 3.66 6.64
N PHE A 33 0.63 2.86 7.16
CA PHE A 33 -0.31 2.13 6.30
C PHE A 33 -1.37 3.02 5.68
N VAL A 34 -1.80 4.08 6.36
CA VAL A 34 -2.67 5.10 5.77
C VAL A 34 -1.95 5.80 4.62
N HIS A 35 -0.73 6.28 4.81
CA HIS A 35 0.00 6.97 3.73
C HIS A 35 0.30 6.03 2.55
N LEU A 36 0.64 4.77 2.80
CA LEU A 36 0.83 3.78 1.74
C LEU A 36 -0.47 3.55 0.95
N TYR A 37 -1.59 3.34 1.63
CA TYR A 37 -2.91 3.22 1.00
C TYR A 37 -3.19 4.42 0.09
N GLU A 38 -3.10 5.63 0.64
CA GLU A 38 -3.47 6.83 -0.11
C GLU A 38 -2.52 7.13 -1.27
N SER A 39 -1.25 6.74 -1.15
CA SER A 39 -0.25 6.97 -2.20
C SER A 39 -0.33 5.94 -3.33
N ILE A 40 -0.62 4.67 -3.00
CA ILE A 40 -0.65 3.56 -3.97
C ILE A 40 -1.98 3.56 -4.73
N LEU A 41 -3.09 3.78 -4.03
CA LEU A 41 -4.43 3.70 -4.59
C LEU A 41 -4.94 5.07 -5.08
N GLU A 42 -4.25 6.16 -4.73
CA GLU A 42 -4.68 7.53 -5.01
C GLU A 42 -6.07 7.88 -4.42
N GLU A 43 -6.48 7.15 -3.38
CA GLU A 43 -7.77 7.29 -2.70
C GLU A 43 -7.62 7.65 -1.22
N LYS A 44 -8.70 8.10 -0.58
CA LYS A 44 -8.73 8.35 0.86
C LYS A 44 -9.20 7.12 1.61
N VAL A 45 -8.61 6.87 2.78
CA VAL A 45 -9.04 5.78 3.65
C VAL A 45 -10.51 6.02 4.07
N PRO A 46 -11.42 5.05 3.86
CA PRO A 46 -12.81 5.19 4.26
C PRO A 46 -12.94 5.34 5.77
N ASP A 47 -13.93 6.12 6.23
CA ASP A 47 -14.23 6.36 7.65
C ASP A 47 -13.02 6.78 8.52
N PHE A 48 -12.01 7.40 7.91
CA PHE A 48 -10.77 7.79 8.59
C PHE A 48 -11.00 8.79 9.73
N ILE A 49 -10.44 8.49 10.90
CA ILE A 49 -10.42 9.38 12.07
C ILE A 49 -9.24 10.34 11.92
N ALA A 50 -9.54 11.55 11.44
CA ALA A 50 -8.54 12.58 11.14
C ALA A 50 -7.74 13.09 12.36
N THR A 51 -8.29 12.94 13.56
CA THR A 51 -7.62 13.33 14.80
C THR A 51 -7.66 12.18 15.81
N PRO A 52 -6.82 11.14 15.63
CA PRO A 52 -6.78 10.02 16.55
C PRO A 52 -6.29 10.50 17.92
N ARG A 53 -6.94 10.01 18.98
CA ARG A 53 -6.64 10.38 20.38
C ARG A 53 -6.25 9.17 21.23
N SER A 54 -6.36 7.98 20.67
CA SER A 54 -6.16 6.72 21.36
C SER A 54 -5.60 5.66 20.41
N GLN A 55 -5.03 4.61 21.01
CA GLN A 55 -4.59 3.42 20.29
C GLN A 55 -5.76 2.72 19.56
N GLU A 56 -6.97 2.86 20.08
CA GLU A 56 -8.19 2.34 19.46
C GLU A 56 -8.54 3.11 18.18
N ASP A 57 -8.36 4.44 18.16
CA ASP A 57 -8.55 5.24 16.95
C ASP A 57 -7.51 4.88 15.86
N ASP A 58 -6.25 4.66 16.27
CA ASP A 58 -5.20 4.20 15.36
C ASP A 58 -5.52 2.81 14.80
N ALA A 59 -5.99 1.89 15.66
CA ALA A 59 -6.38 0.54 15.25
C ALA A 59 -7.59 0.58 14.31
N HIS A 60 -8.55 1.47 14.55
CA HIS A 60 -9.67 1.72 13.66
C HIS A 60 -9.20 2.18 12.27
N ASN A 61 -8.30 3.16 12.22
CA ASN A 61 -7.77 3.67 10.94
C ASN A 61 -7.05 2.58 10.14
N VAL A 62 -6.27 1.72 10.80
CA VAL A 62 -5.63 0.56 10.14
C VAL A 62 -6.66 -0.47 9.70
N GLN A 63 -7.69 -0.73 10.54
CA GLN A 63 -8.73 -1.68 10.18
C GLN A 63 -9.51 -1.22 8.95
N ALA A 64 -9.81 0.08 8.82
CA ALA A 64 -10.44 0.64 7.63
C ALA A 64 -9.60 0.44 6.35
N VAL A 65 -8.26 0.57 6.46
CA VAL A 65 -7.33 0.23 5.36
C VAL A 65 -7.44 -1.25 4.99
N ILE A 66 -7.39 -2.15 5.98
CA ILE A 66 -7.46 -3.60 5.76
C ILE A 66 -8.80 -4.00 5.13
N ASP A 67 -9.90 -3.45 5.64
CA ASP A 67 -11.25 -3.77 5.18
C ASP A 67 -11.47 -3.30 3.75
N SER A 68 -11.00 -2.09 3.41
CA SER A 68 -11.08 -1.60 2.02
C SER A 68 -10.20 -2.43 1.08
N LEU A 69 -8.97 -2.77 1.46
CA LEU A 69 -8.13 -3.69 0.66
C LEU A 69 -8.83 -5.04 0.43
N ALA A 70 -9.43 -5.61 1.47
CA ALA A 70 -10.11 -6.90 1.41
C ALA A 70 -11.36 -6.86 0.51
N LEU A 71 -12.17 -5.81 0.62
CA LEU A 71 -13.48 -5.72 -0.03
C LEU A 71 -13.42 -5.12 -1.44
N ASP A 72 -12.65 -4.05 -1.60
CA ASP A 72 -12.70 -3.20 -2.80
C ASP A 72 -11.63 -3.61 -3.84
N PHE A 73 -10.45 -4.03 -3.38
CA PHE A 73 -9.30 -4.25 -4.27
C PHE A 73 -8.95 -5.74 -4.46
N LEU A 74 -8.79 -6.49 -3.37
CA LEU A 74 -8.30 -7.87 -3.44
C LEU A 74 -9.44 -8.90 -3.52
N GLN A 75 -10.63 -8.57 -2.98
CA GLN A 75 -11.78 -9.47 -2.88
C GLN A 75 -11.47 -10.80 -2.16
N VAL A 76 -10.59 -10.74 -1.15
CA VAL A 76 -10.19 -11.88 -0.30
C VAL A 76 -10.27 -11.52 1.18
N SER A 77 -10.45 -12.52 2.03
CA SER A 77 -10.44 -12.29 3.48
C SER A 77 -9.01 -12.05 3.98
N LEU A 78 -8.81 -10.94 4.69
CA LEU A 78 -7.59 -10.61 5.42
C LEU A 78 -7.74 -10.80 6.93
N SER A 79 -8.63 -11.70 7.36
CA SER A 79 -9.01 -11.90 8.79
C SER A 79 -7.86 -12.28 9.74
N HIS A 80 -6.70 -12.67 9.21
CA HIS A 80 -5.50 -12.96 9.99
C HIS A 80 -4.69 -11.69 10.32
N ILE A 81 -5.04 -10.54 9.75
CA ILE A 81 -4.47 -9.22 10.02
C ILE A 81 -5.55 -8.38 10.69
N THR A 82 -5.22 -7.73 11.80
CA THR A 82 -6.13 -6.80 12.48
C THR A 82 -5.43 -5.48 12.76
N GLY A 83 -6.18 -4.38 12.73
CA GLY A 83 -5.64 -3.06 13.09
C GLY A 83 -5.05 -3.04 14.50
N GLU A 84 -5.66 -3.77 15.44
CA GLU A 84 -5.17 -3.89 16.81
C GLU A 84 -3.79 -4.56 16.87
N ASN A 85 -3.56 -5.63 16.12
CA ASN A 85 -2.26 -6.30 16.09
C ASN A 85 -1.17 -5.40 15.51
N ILE A 86 -1.49 -4.65 14.44
CA ILE A 86 -0.57 -3.68 13.84
C ILE A 86 -0.15 -2.62 14.87
N VAL A 87 -1.11 -1.99 15.55
CA VAL A 87 -0.80 -0.92 16.51
C VAL A 87 -0.13 -1.44 17.78
N LYS A 88 -0.26 -2.74 18.09
CA LYS A 88 0.53 -3.42 19.14
C LYS A 88 1.95 -3.78 18.70
N GLY A 89 2.32 -3.54 17.44
CA GLY A 89 3.64 -3.85 16.91
C GLY A 89 3.82 -5.35 16.58
N ASP A 90 2.73 -6.08 16.35
CA ASP A 90 2.79 -7.49 15.98
C ASP A 90 3.54 -7.67 14.65
N LYS A 91 4.69 -8.34 14.72
CA LYS A 91 5.60 -8.41 13.57
C LYS A 91 5.05 -9.22 12.43
N GLU A 92 4.23 -10.23 12.69
CA GLU A 92 3.66 -11.07 11.64
C GLU A 92 2.59 -10.30 10.86
N SER A 93 1.66 -9.67 11.58
CA SER A 93 0.63 -8.83 10.99
C SER A 93 1.23 -7.68 10.15
N ILE A 94 2.28 -7.02 10.66
CA ILE A 94 2.96 -5.94 9.93
C ILE A 94 3.60 -6.45 8.64
N LYS A 95 4.27 -7.61 8.67
CA LYS A 95 4.89 -8.19 7.45
C LYS A 95 3.84 -8.54 6.42
N ASN A 96 2.77 -9.19 6.86
CA ASN A 96 1.69 -9.61 5.96
C ASN A 96 1.05 -8.39 5.29
N LEU A 97 0.84 -7.29 6.03
CA LEU A 97 0.27 -6.08 5.44
C LEU A 97 1.26 -5.36 4.52
N LEU A 98 2.56 -5.32 4.85
CA LEU A 98 3.59 -4.79 3.95
C LEU A 98 3.70 -5.62 2.66
N GLU A 99 3.65 -6.95 2.75
CA GLU A 99 3.68 -7.85 1.59
C GLU A 99 2.48 -7.60 0.65
N ILE A 100 1.30 -7.35 1.21
CA ILE A 100 0.12 -6.97 0.43
C ILE A 100 0.36 -5.65 -0.31
N PHE A 101 0.90 -4.62 0.35
CA PHE A 101 1.18 -3.34 -0.29
C PHE A 101 2.28 -3.42 -1.34
N ASP A 102 3.33 -4.22 -1.10
CA ASP A 102 4.42 -4.45 -2.04
C ASP A 102 3.89 -5.09 -3.34
N GLY A 103 3.13 -6.18 -3.22
CA GLY A 103 2.50 -6.84 -4.37
C GLY A 103 1.48 -5.97 -5.09
N LEU A 104 0.73 -5.14 -4.36
CA LEU A 104 -0.22 -4.20 -4.96
C LEU A 104 0.49 -3.11 -5.77
N LEU A 105 1.58 -2.54 -5.23
CA LEU A 105 2.37 -1.53 -5.91
C LEU A 105 3.03 -2.12 -7.17
N GLU A 106 3.59 -3.33 -7.08
CA GLU A 106 4.16 -4.05 -8.22
C GLU A 106 3.11 -4.21 -9.33
N TYR A 107 1.94 -4.76 -9.00
CA TYR A 107 0.84 -4.96 -9.94
C TYR A 107 0.40 -3.66 -10.63
N LEU A 108 0.18 -2.59 -9.86
CA LEU A 108 -0.28 -1.30 -10.42
C LEU A 108 0.79 -0.65 -11.31
N THR A 109 2.07 -0.81 -10.95
CA THR A 109 3.19 -0.33 -11.76
C THR A 109 3.25 -1.06 -13.10
N GLU A 110 3.15 -2.39 -13.10
CA GLU A 110 3.15 -3.20 -14.32
C GLU A 110 1.96 -2.85 -15.24
N VAL A 111 0.76 -2.68 -14.68
CA VAL A 111 -0.44 -2.30 -15.45
C VAL A 111 -0.29 -0.91 -16.08
N SER A 112 0.30 0.04 -15.35
CA SER A 112 0.55 1.40 -15.84
C SER A 112 1.57 1.42 -16.98
N GLU A 113 2.66 0.67 -16.84
CA GLU A 113 3.69 0.54 -17.88
C GLU A 113 3.14 -0.15 -19.13
N ALA A 114 2.38 -1.23 -18.98
CA ALA A 114 1.75 -1.93 -20.10
C ALA A 114 0.78 -1.01 -20.86
N SER A 115 -0.04 -0.25 -20.15
CA SER A 115 -0.98 0.72 -20.73
C SER A 115 -0.27 1.82 -21.52
N SER A 116 0.84 2.33 -20.96
CA SER A 116 1.67 3.37 -21.59
C SER A 116 2.34 2.86 -22.87
N GLN A 117 2.86 1.62 -22.87
CA GLN A 117 3.49 1.01 -24.04
C GLN A 117 2.49 0.76 -25.17
N ILE A 118 1.27 0.31 -24.85
CA ILE A 118 0.19 0.13 -25.84
C ILE A 118 -0.18 1.47 -26.48
N GLY A 119 -0.36 2.52 -25.68
CA GLY A 119 -0.63 3.87 -26.19
C GLY A 119 0.47 4.41 -27.10
N ALA A 120 1.74 4.24 -26.71
CA ALA A 120 2.90 4.66 -27.52
C ALA A 120 2.98 3.90 -28.85
N LYS A 121 2.74 2.58 -28.84
CA LYS A 121 2.75 1.75 -30.05
C LYS A 121 1.65 2.16 -31.04
N MET A 122 0.43 2.37 -30.55
CA MET A 122 -0.68 2.82 -31.40
C MET A 122 -0.41 4.19 -32.04
N TYR A 123 0.19 5.12 -31.31
CA TYR A 123 0.58 6.42 -31.84
C TYR A 123 1.62 6.31 -32.97
N LEU A 124 2.65 5.47 -32.80
CA LEU A 124 3.69 5.27 -33.81
C LEU A 124 3.15 4.59 -35.08
N GLU A 125 2.29 3.57 -34.92
CA GLU A 125 1.63 2.90 -36.05
C GLU A 125 0.73 3.87 -36.83
N HIS A 126 -0.06 4.70 -36.13
CA HIS A 126 -0.87 5.72 -36.78
C HIS A 126 -0.01 6.73 -37.54
N ARG A 127 1.12 7.17 -36.96
CA ARG A 127 2.05 8.10 -37.60
C ARG A 127 2.74 7.51 -38.84
N ALA A 128 3.00 6.21 -38.85
CA ALA A 128 3.59 5.51 -39.99
C ALA A 128 2.61 5.32 -41.18
N LEU A 129 1.30 5.47 -40.96
CA LEU A 129 0.28 5.35 -42.01
C LEU A 129 -0.06 6.67 -42.71
N ILE A 130 0.35 7.80 -42.12
CA ILE A 130 0.12 9.16 -42.64
C ILE A 130 1.35 9.76 -43.34
N HIS A 131 2.38 8.95 -43.59
CA HIS A 131 3.57 9.27 -44.38
C HIS A 131 3.87 8.16 -45.38
#